data_AF-A0A7X8LME2-F1
#
_entry.id   AF-A0A7X8LME2-F1
#
_cell.length_a   1.000
_cell.length_b   1.000
_cell.length_c   1.000
_cell.angle_alpha   90.00
_cell.angle_beta   90.00
_cell.angle_gamma   90.00
#
_symmetry.space_group_name_H-M   'P 1'
#
loop_
_entity.id
_entity.type
_entity.pdbx_description
1 polymer ?
#
loop_
_entity_poly.entity_id
_entity_poly.type
_entity_poly.pdbx_seq_one_letter_code
_entity_poly.pdbx_strand_id
1 'polypeptide(L)'
;MSKYDRDIEEKLSDYIDALNNEEESEILESDNDPELDKLMATVRLVRTLREPAMPEEGYPQRLAQAVAAKVIQEKQVGFEQGVKSTQKASKRFLPMAALAASLLIVVLANYLGLFKQDVVYAMEKAVAQLSNYHGILEIRSKNAAGEEWMVSQVEIWSEDDKYAIKTVDGTTIINNGQQKWQISHEKKEVAMLPLLPDPGRSNFDLQDEARRALKYPHTVVGSELVSGRETTKLAISPPGGKEYYLWVDKESNLPIQLQTAMQNALQTTYTYIKFEPNTGINPEIFAYQVPEGYQILENNPGQLVATIEEAVAISGITPILPAQAPNRIIAFPDRMVLDYGNTTIMETLSQGDFELLANASLGTAGGGPLEVWWERLRWRQNGIEIQVEGEQRIALASQIAEDLSLPDSNEDLLSQAQVQVAVDKEMVEADQKQVDRGSSPWQLDPLQVSLTFVNLKVSPEGIQGEPEIPILSFKLVQNNSAQAVVEVADGPIKRVYLKRLLRQDETGIWSVVGYDPR
;
A
#
# COMPACT_ATOMS: atom_id res chain seq x y z
N MET A 1 -6.13 -51.78 -5.70
CA MET A 1 -6.84 -50.49 -5.77
C MET A 1 -7.03 -50.12 -7.24
N SER A 2 -8.23 -49.65 -7.58
CA SER A 2 -8.67 -49.35 -8.94
C SER A 2 -7.79 -48.27 -9.60
N LYS A 3 -7.62 -48.35 -10.92
CA LYS A 3 -6.78 -47.45 -11.74
C LYS A 3 -7.45 -46.09 -12.05
N TYR A 4 -8.50 -45.74 -11.33
CA TYR A 4 -9.40 -44.62 -11.63
C TYR A 4 -9.80 -43.88 -10.36
N ASP A 5 -8.87 -43.11 -9.81
CA ASP A 5 -9.15 -41.92 -9.01
C ASP A 5 -7.86 -41.11 -8.97
N ARG A 6 -7.66 -40.23 -9.98
CA ARG A 6 -6.59 -39.22 -9.95
C ARG A 6 -7.23 -37.89 -9.56
N ASP A 7 -6.49 -37.14 -8.76
CA ASP A 7 -6.90 -35.83 -8.26
C ASP A 7 -7.11 -34.83 -9.42
N ILE A 8 -8.04 -33.89 -9.22
CA ILE A 8 -8.43 -32.88 -10.22
C ILE A 8 -7.24 -31.97 -10.54
N GLU A 9 -6.42 -31.64 -9.53
CA GLU A 9 -5.22 -30.82 -9.69
C GLU A 9 -4.17 -31.50 -10.57
N GLU A 10 -3.97 -32.80 -10.40
CA GLU A 10 -3.03 -33.60 -11.20
C GLU A 10 -3.49 -33.68 -12.66
N LYS A 11 -4.79 -33.92 -12.90
CA LYS A 11 -5.39 -33.93 -14.25
C LYS A 11 -5.28 -32.56 -14.94
N LEU A 12 -5.42 -31.46 -14.20
CA LEU A 12 -5.30 -30.11 -14.74
C LEU A 12 -3.85 -29.72 -15.03
N SER A 13 -2.90 -30.13 -14.18
CA SER A 13 -1.47 -29.91 -14.39
C SER A 13 -0.96 -30.65 -15.63
N ASP A 14 -1.28 -31.93 -15.76
CA ASP A 14 -0.93 -32.75 -16.94
C ASP A 14 -1.47 -32.12 -18.24
N TYR A 15 -2.68 -31.55 -18.17
CA TYR A 15 -3.33 -30.89 -19.29
C TYR A 15 -2.66 -29.57 -19.69
N ILE A 16 -2.24 -28.76 -18.71
CA ILE A 16 -1.47 -27.53 -18.94
C ILE A 16 -0.11 -27.86 -19.57
N ASP A 17 0.58 -28.88 -19.08
CA ASP A 17 1.87 -29.31 -19.60
C ASP A 17 1.75 -29.83 -21.03
N ALA A 18 0.73 -30.64 -21.34
CA ALA A 18 0.46 -31.09 -22.71
C ALA A 18 0.16 -29.91 -23.65
N LEU A 19 -0.60 -28.91 -23.19
CA LEU A 19 -0.85 -27.69 -23.97
C LEU A 19 0.44 -26.89 -24.20
N ASN A 20 1.29 -26.74 -23.18
CA ASN A 20 2.56 -26.01 -23.32
C ASN A 20 3.53 -26.70 -24.28
N ASN A 21 3.48 -28.03 -24.37
CA ASN A 21 4.33 -28.83 -25.26
C ASN A 21 3.77 -28.99 -26.68
N GLU A 22 2.67 -28.30 -27.02
CA GLU A 22 1.96 -28.41 -28.32
C GLU A 22 1.49 -29.82 -28.69
N GLU A 23 1.33 -30.71 -27.70
CA GLU A 23 0.85 -32.06 -27.92
C GLU A 23 -0.68 -32.06 -28.06
N GLU A 24 -1.21 -32.82 -29.03
CA GLU A 24 -2.65 -33.05 -29.16
C GLU A 24 -3.06 -33.96 -28.00
N SER A 25 -3.53 -33.35 -26.92
CA SER A 25 -4.01 -34.09 -25.75
C SER A 25 -5.21 -34.94 -26.21
N GLU A 26 -5.01 -36.26 -26.31
CA GLU A 26 -6.11 -37.21 -26.40
C GLU A 26 -7.05 -36.85 -25.26
N ILE A 27 -8.27 -36.42 -25.62
CA ILE A 27 -9.29 -36.01 -24.67
C ILE A 27 -9.41 -37.15 -23.66
N LEU A 28 -8.81 -36.98 -22.48
CA LEU A 28 -9.13 -37.78 -21.32
C LEU A 28 -10.63 -37.64 -21.21
N GLU A 29 -11.38 -38.70 -21.54
CA GLU A 29 -12.83 -38.71 -21.40
C GLU A 29 -13.13 -38.09 -20.04
N SER A 30 -13.71 -36.90 -20.06
CA SER A 30 -14.00 -36.21 -18.82
C SER A 30 -14.94 -37.13 -18.05
N ASP A 31 -14.57 -37.45 -16.81
CA ASP A 31 -15.43 -38.16 -15.87
C ASP A 31 -16.61 -37.23 -15.49
N ASN A 32 -17.39 -36.76 -16.47
CA ASN A 32 -18.52 -35.82 -16.35
C ASN A 32 -18.36 -34.78 -15.22
N ASP A 33 -17.17 -34.20 -15.05
CA ASP A 33 -16.91 -33.19 -14.02
C ASP A 33 -17.00 -31.80 -14.66
N PRO A 34 -18.13 -31.09 -14.45
CA PRO A 34 -18.36 -29.79 -15.07
C PRO A 34 -17.41 -28.70 -14.56
N GLU A 35 -16.75 -28.91 -13.42
CA GLU A 35 -15.78 -27.95 -12.86
C GLU A 35 -14.43 -28.09 -13.57
N LEU A 36 -13.95 -29.31 -13.78
CA LEU A 36 -12.72 -29.58 -14.53
C LEU A 36 -12.84 -29.14 -16.00
N ASP A 37 -13.98 -29.37 -16.64
CA ASP A 37 -14.24 -28.91 -18.01
C ASP A 37 -14.19 -27.38 -18.14
N LYS A 38 -14.71 -26.67 -17.13
CA LYS A 38 -14.61 -25.19 -17.06
C LYS A 38 -13.17 -24.72 -16.90
N LEU A 39 -12.39 -25.38 -16.06
CA LEU A 39 -10.98 -25.06 -15.83
C LEU A 39 -10.16 -25.30 -17.10
N MET A 40 -10.32 -26.45 -17.76
CA MET A 40 -9.65 -26.77 -19.03
C MET A 40 -10.03 -25.79 -20.15
N ALA A 41 -11.31 -25.39 -20.25
CA ALA A 41 -11.76 -24.38 -21.21
C ALA A 41 -11.14 -23.00 -20.94
N THR A 42 -10.98 -22.63 -19.67
CA THR A 42 -10.35 -21.37 -19.26
C THR A 42 -8.85 -21.37 -19.61
N VAL A 43 -8.14 -22.47 -19.34
CA VAL A 43 -6.72 -22.64 -19.72
C VAL A 43 -6.52 -22.50 -21.23
N ARG A 44 -7.40 -23.10 -22.06
CA ARG A 44 -7.36 -22.92 -23.52
C ARG A 44 -7.54 -21.46 -23.93
N LEU A 45 -8.51 -20.77 -23.35
CA LEU A 45 -8.77 -19.35 -23.62
C LEU A 45 -7.54 -18.48 -23.32
N VAL A 46 -6.91 -18.69 -22.15
CA VAL A 46 -5.72 -17.96 -21.73
C VAL A 46 -4.54 -18.21 -22.68
N ARG A 47 -4.29 -19.47 -23.09
CA ARG A 47 -3.24 -19.79 -24.07
C ARG A 47 -3.46 -19.15 -25.45
N THR A 48 -4.72 -19.01 -25.87
CA THR A 48 -5.04 -18.41 -27.17
C THR A 48 -4.96 -16.89 -27.21
N LEU A 49 -4.76 -16.22 -26.07
CA LEU A 49 -4.46 -14.79 -26.02
C LEU A 49 -3.06 -14.57 -26.61
N ARG A 50 -3.00 -14.14 -27.87
CA ARG A 50 -1.75 -13.70 -28.49
C ARG A 50 -1.19 -12.49 -27.74
N GLU A 51 0.12 -12.51 -27.50
CA GLU A 51 0.85 -11.30 -27.13
C GLU A 51 0.54 -10.18 -28.14
N PRO A 52 0.26 -8.95 -27.68
CA PRO A 52 -0.04 -7.85 -28.57
C PRO A 52 1.16 -7.61 -29.48
N ALA A 53 0.95 -7.75 -30.79
CA ALA A 53 1.98 -7.43 -31.77
C ALA A 53 2.36 -5.95 -31.64
N MET A 54 3.61 -5.70 -31.25
CA MET A 54 4.17 -4.36 -31.20
C MET A 54 4.02 -3.70 -32.58
N PRO A 55 3.63 -2.41 -32.65
CA PRO A 55 3.48 -1.73 -33.93
C PRO A 55 4.83 -1.66 -34.66
N GLU A 56 4.78 -1.73 -35.99
CA GLU A 56 5.95 -1.76 -36.87
C GLU A 56 6.97 -0.66 -36.52
N GLU A 57 8.25 -0.99 -36.69
CA GLU A 57 9.37 -0.07 -36.54
C GLU A 57 9.11 1.22 -37.35
N GLY A 58 9.11 2.38 -36.68
CA GLY A 58 8.74 3.66 -37.30
C GLY A 58 7.36 4.20 -36.93
N TYR A 59 6.48 3.40 -36.30
CA TYR A 59 5.15 3.85 -35.86
C TYR A 59 5.20 5.05 -34.90
N PRO A 60 6.10 5.12 -33.89
CA PRO A 60 6.20 6.29 -33.02
C PRO A 60 6.56 7.58 -33.79
N GLN A 61 7.44 7.48 -34.78
CA GLN A 61 7.83 8.62 -35.62
C GLN A 61 6.69 9.05 -36.56
N ARG A 62 5.95 8.11 -37.15
CA ARG A 62 4.77 8.42 -37.99
C ARG A 62 3.64 9.05 -37.17
N LEU A 63 3.40 8.55 -35.96
CA LEU A 63 2.42 9.12 -35.04
C LEU A 63 2.81 10.54 -34.62
N ALA A 64 4.08 10.76 -34.25
CA ALA A 64 4.59 12.08 -33.91
C ALA A 64 4.48 13.07 -35.09
N GLN A 65 4.76 12.63 -36.32
CA GLN A 65 4.60 13.45 -37.52
C GLN A 65 3.14 13.76 -37.83
N ALA A 66 2.24 12.78 -37.70
CA ALA A 66 0.81 12.97 -37.93
C ALA A 66 0.19 13.94 -36.90
N VAL A 67 0.59 13.83 -35.63
CA VAL A 67 0.16 14.74 -34.56
C VAL A 67 0.73 16.14 -34.78
N ALA A 68 2.02 16.26 -35.13
CA ALA A 68 2.64 17.56 -35.43
C ALA A 68 1.98 18.24 -36.65
N ALA A 69 1.66 17.49 -37.70
CA ALA A 69 0.97 18.01 -38.87
C ALA A 69 -0.44 18.54 -38.53
N LYS A 70 -1.17 17.82 -37.66
CA LYS A 70 -2.51 18.20 -37.21
C LYS A 70 -2.50 19.48 -36.35
N VAL A 71 -1.50 19.62 -35.49
CA VAL A 71 -1.27 20.82 -34.66
C VAL A 71 -0.88 22.05 -35.49
N ILE A 72 -0.15 21.87 -36.60
CA ILE A 72 0.18 22.97 -37.52
C ILE A 72 -1.04 23.39 -38.35
N GLN A 73 -1.86 22.43 -38.76
CA GLN A 73 -3.10 22.69 -39.51
C GLN A 73 -4.14 23.44 -38.65
N GLU A 74 -4.25 23.10 -37.36
CA GLU A 74 -5.14 23.80 -36.41
C GLU A 74 -4.68 25.23 -36.08
N LYS A 75 -3.37 25.52 -36.17
CA LYS A 75 -2.84 26.89 -35.97
C LYS A 75 -3.01 27.81 -37.18
N GLN A 76 -3.18 27.28 -38.40
CA GLN A 76 -3.31 28.11 -39.61
C GLN A 76 -4.75 28.52 -39.95
N VAL A 77 -5.76 27.90 -39.35
CA VAL A 77 -7.18 28.25 -39.59
C VAL A 77 -7.65 29.43 -38.70
N GLY A 78 -6.83 29.86 -37.73
CA GLY A 78 -7.20 30.88 -36.74
C GLY A 78 -6.73 32.32 -36.97
N PHE A 79 -6.06 32.66 -38.08
CA PHE A 79 -5.50 34.01 -38.30
C PHE A 79 -5.84 34.59 -39.68
N GLU A 80 -7.11 34.91 -39.90
CA GLU A 80 -7.50 36.03 -40.77
C GLU A 80 -8.52 36.92 -40.06
N GLN A 81 -8.06 38.02 -39.45
CA GLN A 81 -8.61 39.39 -39.57
C GLN A 81 -7.96 40.34 -38.53
N GLY A 82 -7.75 41.60 -38.95
CA GLY A 82 -6.91 42.64 -38.33
C GLY A 82 -7.26 43.09 -36.91
N VAL A 83 -6.50 43.95 -36.23
CA VAL A 83 -6.14 45.33 -36.62
C VAL A 83 -4.89 45.81 -35.86
N LYS A 84 -4.14 46.73 -36.50
CA LYS A 84 -2.91 47.39 -36.03
C LYS A 84 -3.09 48.24 -34.76
N SER A 85 -2.11 48.17 -33.85
CA SER A 85 -1.75 49.29 -32.97
C SER A 85 -0.29 49.16 -32.51
N THR A 86 0.49 50.20 -32.79
CA THR A 86 1.90 50.38 -32.43
C THR A 86 2.03 51.11 -31.10
N GLN A 87 2.86 50.64 -30.16
CA GLN A 87 3.82 51.48 -29.42
C GLN A 87 4.82 50.66 -28.57
N LYS A 88 6.00 51.24 -28.38
CA LYS A 88 7.29 50.65 -28.00
C LYS A 88 7.49 50.50 -26.47
N ALA A 89 8.05 49.35 -26.11
CA ALA A 89 9.12 49.05 -25.14
C ALA A 89 9.33 49.90 -23.86
N SER A 90 9.35 49.22 -22.71
CA SER A 90 10.54 49.23 -21.84
C SER A 90 10.68 47.87 -21.11
N LYS A 91 11.81 47.19 -21.34
CA LYS A 91 12.18 45.93 -20.68
C LYS A 91 12.93 46.26 -19.38
N ARG A 92 12.47 45.73 -18.25
CA ARG A 92 13.31 45.45 -17.07
C ARG A 92 12.98 44.03 -16.61
N PHE A 93 13.81 43.08 -17.05
CA PHE A 93 13.88 41.75 -16.46
C PHE A 93 14.80 41.84 -15.23
N LEU A 94 14.28 41.51 -14.06
CA LEU A 94 15.09 41.15 -12.89
C LEU A 94 15.61 39.73 -13.13
N PRO A 95 16.91 39.43 -12.90
CA PRO A 95 17.43 38.09 -13.14
C PRO A 95 17.06 37.14 -12.00
N MET A 96 16.39 36.04 -12.37
CA MET A 96 16.15 34.81 -11.59
C MET A 96 17.44 34.03 -11.27
N ALA A 97 18.55 34.72 -11.02
CA ALA A 97 19.87 34.09 -10.80
C ALA A 97 20.14 33.69 -9.33
N ALA A 98 19.15 33.78 -8.44
CA ALA A 98 19.32 33.48 -7.02
C ALA A 98 19.02 32.01 -6.63
N LEU A 99 18.27 31.24 -7.44
CA LEU A 99 17.93 29.84 -7.14
C LEU A 99 18.93 28.82 -7.71
N ALA A 100 19.58 29.12 -8.84
CA ALA A 100 20.63 28.26 -9.41
C ALA A 100 21.95 28.34 -8.61
N ALA A 101 22.22 29.47 -7.95
CA ALA A 101 23.44 29.68 -7.17
C ALA A 101 23.47 28.85 -5.88
N SER A 102 22.32 28.63 -5.22
CA SER A 102 22.23 27.77 -4.04
C SER A 102 22.40 26.28 -4.35
N LEU A 103 21.89 25.81 -5.51
CA LEU A 103 22.13 24.45 -6.00
C LEU A 103 23.61 24.22 -6.35
N LEU A 104 24.25 25.21 -7.00
CA LEU A 104 25.68 25.12 -7.34
C LEU A 104 26.59 25.11 -6.11
N ILE A 105 26.25 25.78 -5.01
CA ILE A 105 27.05 25.76 -3.78
C ILE A 105 26.98 24.39 -3.09
N VAL A 106 25.82 23.72 -3.11
CA VAL A 106 25.67 22.35 -2.59
C VAL A 106 26.43 21.34 -3.46
N VAL A 107 26.34 21.47 -4.79
CA VAL A 107 27.09 20.64 -5.75
C VAL A 107 28.61 20.84 -5.62
N LEU A 108 29.07 22.08 -5.41
CA LEU A 108 30.49 22.39 -5.23
C LEU A 108 31.03 21.86 -3.89
N ALA A 109 30.22 21.91 -2.82
CA ALA A 109 30.57 21.33 -1.53
C ALA A 109 30.61 19.78 -1.58
N ASN A 110 29.77 19.17 -2.43
CA ASN A 110 29.75 17.72 -2.66
C ASN A 110 30.98 17.23 -3.45
N TYR A 111 31.39 17.98 -4.48
CA TYR A 111 32.60 17.67 -5.26
C TYR A 111 33.90 17.84 -4.44
N LEU A 112 33.90 18.73 -3.43
CA LEU A 112 35.05 18.99 -2.56
C LEU A 112 35.19 18.00 -1.37
N GLY A 113 34.28 17.03 -1.23
CA GLY A 113 34.41 15.95 -0.22
C GLY A 113 34.38 16.42 1.24
N LEU A 114 33.86 17.62 1.52
CA LEU A 114 33.86 18.22 2.85
C LEU A 114 32.78 17.66 3.78
N PHE A 115 31.82 16.90 3.23
CA PHE A 115 30.83 16.16 4.01
C PHE A 115 30.64 14.79 3.34
N LYS A 116 30.94 13.70 4.04
CA LYS A 116 30.32 12.40 3.73
C LYS A 116 28.84 12.54 4.08
N GLN A 117 28.05 13.18 3.22
CA GLN A 117 26.61 13.27 3.43
C GLN A 117 26.04 11.87 3.26
N ASP A 118 25.35 11.44 4.30
CA ASP A 118 24.49 10.27 4.26
C ASP A 118 23.54 10.43 3.07
N VAL A 119 23.59 9.48 2.13
CA VAL A 119 22.78 9.48 0.90
C VAL A 119 21.30 9.52 1.24
N VAL A 120 20.90 8.89 2.34
CA VAL A 120 19.51 8.92 2.81
C VAL A 120 19.10 10.31 3.29
N TYR A 121 19.98 11.01 4.00
CA TYR A 121 19.72 12.39 4.42
C TYR A 121 19.64 13.35 3.21
N ALA A 122 20.54 13.20 2.24
CA ALA A 122 20.48 13.98 1.00
C ALA A 122 19.20 13.70 0.21
N MET A 123 18.77 12.43 0.18
CA MET A 123 17.53 12.01 -0.45
C MET A 123 16.30 12.61 0.23
N GLU A 124 16.19 12.53 1.55
CA GLU A 124 15.08 13.16 2.28
C GLU A 124 15.00 14.67 2.01
N LYS A 125 16.14 15.36 2.01
CA LYS A 125 16.19 16.79 1.69
C LYS A 125 15.80 17.09 0.25
N ALA A 126 16.20 16.27 -0.70
CA ALA A 126 15.85 16.44 -2.10
C ALA A 126 14.35 16.20 -2.34
N VAL A 127 13.79 15.14 -1.73
CA VAL A 127 12.35 14.85 -1.79
C VAL A 127 11.54 15.96 -1.14
N ALA A 128 11.99 16.51 0.00
CA ALA A 128 11.34 17.65 0.65
C ALA A 128 11.37 18.94 -0.18
N GLN A 129 12.31 19.07 -1.13
CA GLN A 129 12.42 20.20 -2.06
C GLN A 129 11.71 19.94 -3.40
N LEU A 130 11.14 18.75 -3.60
CA LEU A 130 10.44 18.39 -4.82
C LEU A 130 9.06 19.05 -4.83
N SER A 131 8.90 20.10 -5.65
CA SER A 131 7.64 20.84 -5.78
C SER A 131 6.65 20.17 -6.73
N ASN A 132 7.16 19.60 -7.82
CA ASN A 132 6.38 18.85 -8.78
C ASN A 132 7.27 17.87 -9.55
N TYR A 133 6.67 16.89 -10.21
CA TYR A 133 7.37 16.06 -11.18
C TYR A 133 6.43 15.47 -12.23
N HIS A 134 7.00 15.20 -13.40
CA HIS A 134 6.44 14.30 -14.41
C HIS A 134 7.30 13.05 -14.50
N GLY A 135 6.68 11.87 -14.52
CA GLY A 135 7.40 10.61 -14.61
C GLY A 135 6.64 9.54 -15.37
N ILE A 136 7.39 8.58 -15.91
CA ILE A 136 6.85 7.32 -16.42
C ILE A 136 7.44 6.21 -15.56
N LEU A 137 6.58 5.53 -14.81
CA LEU A 137 6.94 4.47 -13.89
C LEU A 137 6.62 3.11 -14.52
N GLU A 138 7.65 2.31 -14.75
CA GLU A 138 7.55 0.93 -15.19
C GLU A 138 7.54 0.00 -13.97
N ILE A 139 6.62 -0.95 -13.95
CA ILE A 139 6.46 -1.94 -12.88
C ILE A 139 6.70 -3.32 -13.47
N ARG A 140 7.76 -3.99 -13.02
CA ARG A 140 8.07 -5.36 -13.42
C ARG A 140 8.05 -6.27 -12.22
N SER A 141 7.69 -7.52 -12.42
CA SER A 141 7.83 -8.55 -11.40
C SER A 141 8.73 -9.66 -11.88
N LYS A 142 9.38 -10.29 -10.91
CA LYS A 142 10.30 -11.39 -11.08
C LYS A 142 9.89 -12.51 -10.14
N ASN A 143 9.91 -13.75 -10.62
CA ASN A 143 9.70 -14.90 -9.74
C ASN A 143 11.03 -15.49 -9.20
N ALA A 144 10.94 -16.46 -8.29
CA ALA A 144 12.11 -17.13 -7.73
C ALA A 144 12.95 -17.92 -8.76
N ALA A 145 12.36 -18.35 -9.88
CA ALA A 145 13.07 -18.99 -11.00
C ALA A 145 13.84 -17.98 -11.85
N GLY A 146 13.61 -16.69 -11.64
CA GLY A 146 14.26 -15.60 -12.35
C GLY A 146 13.53 -15.12 -13.59
N GLU A 147 12.33 -15.65 -13.85
CA GLU A 147 11.47 -15.20 -14.93
C GLU A 147 10.91 -13.82 -14.61
N GLU A 148 10.95 -12.92 -15.58
CA GLU A 148 10.57 -11.52 -15.42
C GLU A 148 9.48 -11.13 -16.42
N TRP A 149 8.46 -10.42 -15.95
CA TRP A 149 7.39 -9.89 -16.79
C TRP A 149 7.05 -8.45 -16.40
N MET A 150 6.55 -7.70 -17.37
CA MET A 150 6.01 -6.37 -17.13
C MET A 150 4.61 -6.51 -16.51
N VAL A 151 4.39 -5.89 -15.35
CA VAL A 151 3.08 -5.84 -14.69
C VAL A 151 2.26 -4.69 -15.24
N SER A 152 2.86 -3.51 -15.29
CA SER A 152 2.19 -2.29 -15.76
C SER A 152 3.21 -1.18 -16.05
N GLN A 153 2.73 -0.13 -16.70
CA GLN A 153 3.43 1.13 -16.84
C GLN A 153 2.42 2.26 -16.60
N VAL A 154 2.81 3.26 -15.81
CA VAL A 154 1.95 4.41 -15.52
C VAL A 154 2.69 5.72 -15.77
N GLU A 155 1.98 6.70 -16.29
CA GLU A 155 2.46 8.07 -16.41
C GLU A 155 1.90 8.89 -15.26
N ILE A 156 2.76 9.64 -14.56
CA ILE A 156 2.46 10.32 -13.31
C ILE A 156 2.80 11.80 -13.45
N TRP A 157 1.84 12.65 -13.10
CA TRP A 157 2.04 14.07 -12.81
C TRP A 157 1.73 14.29 -11.34
N SER A 158 2.62 14.96 -10.62
CA SER A 158 2.45 15.22 -9.19
C SER A 158 2.87 16.65 -8.88
N GLU A 159 2.03 17.39 -8.16
CA GLU A 159 2.29 18.75 -7.70
C GLU A 159 1.62 18.93 -6.33
N ASP A 160 2.40 19.07 -5.27
CA ASP A 160 1.92 19.13 -3.88
C ASP A 160 0.97 17.96 -3.51
N ASP A 161 -0.32 18.26 -3.29
CA ASP A 161 -1.37 17.29 -2.99
C ASP A 161 -2.15 16.81 -4.23
N LYS A 162 -1.87 17.41 -5.39
CA LYS A 162 -2.47 17.06 -6.68
C LYS A 162 -1.66 15.99 -7.37
N TYR A 163 -2.36 15.12 -8.08
CA TYR A 163 -1.71 14.19 -8.98
C TYR A 163 -2.65 13.74 -10.09
N ALA A 164 -2.06 13.29 -11.19
CA ALA A 164 -2.75 12.56 -12.24
C ALA A 164 -1.93 11.32 -12.57
N ILE A 165 -2.61 10.19 -12.69
CA ILE A 165 -2.01 8.89 -13.03
C ILE A 165 -2.75 8.36 -14.24
N LYS A 166 -2.01 8.11 -15.31
CA LYS A 166 -2.55 7.50 -16.52
C LYS A 166 -1.96 6.11 -16.71
N THR A 167 -2.83 5.12 -16.76
CA THR A 167 -2.48 3.71 -16.96
C THR A 167 -2.41 3.34 -18.45
N VAL A 168 -1.83 2.19 -18.77
CA VAL A 168 -1.65 1.70 -20.15
C VAL A 168 -2.98 1.54 -20.90
N ASP A 169 -4.04 1.12 -20.21
CA ASP A 169 -5.40 0.98 -20.76
C ASP A 169 -6.07 2.34 -21.05
N GLY A 170 -5.39 3.45 -20.73
CA GLY A 170 -5.90 4.81 -20.91
C GLY A 170 -6.78 5.30 -19.76
N THR A 171 -7.03 4.49 -18.74
CA THR A 171 -7.71 4.95 -17.52
C THR A 171 -6.88 6.07 -16.88
N THR A 172 -7.53 7.15 -16.47
CA THR A 172 -6.85 8.29 -15.84
C THR A 172 -7.47 8.58 -14.49
N ILE A 173 -6.66 8.56 -13.43
CA ILE A 173 -7.07 8.94 -12.07
C ILE A 173 -6.49 10.33 -11.81
N ILE A 174 -7.33 11.29 -11.45
CA ILE A 174 -6.92 12.66 -11.16
C ILE A 174 -7.39 13.04 -9.75
N ASN A 175 -6.49 13.63 -8.99
CA ASN A 175 -6.76 14.32 -7.74
C ASN A 175 -6.29 15.78 -7.90
N ASN A 176 -7.19 16.74 -7.69
CA ASN A 176 -6.86 18.16 -7.79
C ASN A 176 -6.80 18.88 -6.43
N GLY A 177 -6.79 18.12 -5.34
CA GLY A 177 -6.80 18.61 -3.95
C GLY A 177 -8.20 18.88 -3.38
N GLN A 178 -9.22 19.01 -4.23
CA GLN A 178 -10.62 19.25 -3.85
C GLN A 178 -11.54 18.07 -4.15
N GLN A 179 -11.24 17.33 -5.21
CA GLN A 179 -11.98 16.16 -5.64
C GLN A 179 -11.01 15.18 -6.30
N LYS A 180 -11.38 13.89 -6.23
CA LYS A 180 -10.68 12.81 -6.89
C LYS A 180 -11.64 12.06 -7.80
N TRP A 181 -11.22 11.76 -9.01
CA TRP A 181 -12.05 11.04 -9.96
C TRP A 181 -11.21 10.15 -10.88
N GLN A 182 -11.87 9.15 -11.45
CA GLN A 182 -11.29 8.25 -12.44
C GLN A 182 -12.09 8.32 -13.73
N ILE A 183 -11.39 8.50 -14.84
CA ILE A 183 -11.96 8.51 -16.19
C ILE A 183 -11.64 7.17 -16.86
N SER A 184 -12.68 6.42 -17.23
CA SER A 184 -12.56 5.23 -18.08
C SER A 184 -13.03 5.56 -19.49
N HIS A 185 -12.10 5.64 -20.43
CA HIS A 185 -12.44 5.95 -21.83
C HIS A 185 -13.17 4.80 -22.54
N GLU A 186 -12.86 3.55 -22.18
CA GLU A 186 -13.53 2.36 -22.72
C GLU A 186 -15.00 2.33 -22.34
N LYS A 187 -15.31 2.59 -21.06
CA LYS A 187 -16.67 2.58 -20.53
C LYS A 187 -17.43 3.89 -20.74
N LYS A 188 -16.72 4.97 -21.08
CA LYS A 188 -17.24 6.35 -21.10
C LYS A 188 -17.83 6.75 -19.75
N GLU A 189 -17.07 6.49 -18.69
CA GLU A 189 -17.49 6.75 -17.31
C GLU A 189 -16.49 7.67 -16.59
N VAL A 190 -17.02 8.53 -15.72
CA VAL A 190 -16.26 9.31 -14.74
C VAL A 190 -16.72 8.90 -13.36
N ALA A 191 -15.93 8.12 -12.65
CA ALA A 191 -16.22 7.70 -11.28
C ALA A 191 -15.62 8.69 -10.28
N MET A 192 -16.46 9.28 -9.43
CA MET A 192 -16.02 10.11 -8.31
C MET A 192 -15.51 9.22 -7.18
N LEU A 193 -14.31 9.50 -6.69
CA LEU A 193 -13.59 8.72 -5.69
C LEU A 193 -13.42 9.54 -4.40
N PRO A 194 -13.35 8.88 -3.23
CA PRO A 194 -13.02 9.56 -1.99
C PRO A 194 -11.60 10.15 -2.04
N LEU A 195 -11.47 11.38 -1.54
CA LEU A 195 -10.17 12.04 -1.37
C LEU A 195 -9.31 11.36 -0.31
N LEU A 196 -9.91 10.93 0.80
CA LEU A 196 -9.24 10.27 1.91
C LEU A 196 -10.09 9.12 2.49
N PRO A 197 -9.45 8.06 3.01
CA PRO A 197 -8.02 7.75 2.84
C PRO A 197 -7.68 7.49 1.37
N ASP A 198 -6.42 7.77 0.97
CA ASP A 198 -5.96 7.64 -0.42
C ASP A 198 -4.93 6.51 -0.61
N PRO A 199 -5.31 5.24 -0.41
CA PRO A 199 -4.38 4.11 -0.53
C PRO A 199 -3.89 3.90 -1.97
N GLY A 200 -4.56 4.51 -2.96
CA GLY A 200 -4.26 4.33 -4.38
C GLY A 200 -3.27 5.33 -4.97
N ARG A 201 -2.71 6.26 -4.17
CA ARG A 201 -1.86 7.35 -4.67
C ARG A 201 -0.59 6.84 -5.37
N SER A 202 0.12 5.86 -4.83
CA SER A 202 1.23 5.16 -5.53
C SER A 202 1.75 3.99 -4.71
N ASN A 203 2.13 2.89 -5.38
CA ASN A 203 2.89 1.79 -4.77
C ASN A 203 4.37 2.15 -4.55
N PHE A 204 4.86 3.24 -5.15
CA PHE A 204 6.19 3.82 -4.94
C PHE A 204 6.04 5.34 -4.77
N ASP A 205 5.77 5.77 -3.54
CA ASP A 205 5.70 7.18 -3.16
C ASP A 205 7.07 7.66 -2.67
N LEU A 206 7.57 8.76 -3.26
CA LEU A 206 8.92 9.24 -3.00
C LEU A 206 9.08 9.76 -1.56
N GLN A 207 8.03 10.37 -0.99
CA GLN A 207 8.05 10.89 0.37
C GLN A 207 8.06 9.75 1.39
N ASP A 208 7.22 8.74 1.16
CA ASP A 208 7.17 7.56 2.00
C ASP A 208 8.48 6.77 1.99
N GLU A 209 9.09 6.57 0.81
CA GLU A 209 10.37 5.86 0.74
C GLU A 209 11.51 6.64 1.37
N ALA A 210 11.57 7.96 1.19
CA ALA A 210 12.59 8.77 1.85
C ALA A 210 12.46 8.71 3.37
N ARG A 211 11.23 8.76 3.89
CA ARG A 211 10.94 8.63 5.32
C ARG A 211 11.32 7.25 5.84
N ARG A 212 10.95 6.18 5.14
CA ARG A 212 11.30 4.80 5.51
C ARG A 212 12.81 4.60 5.55
N ALA A 213 13.53 5.05 4.53
CA ALA A 213 14.98 4.95 4.47
C ALA A 213 15.67 5.69 5.62
N LEU A 214 15.12 6.85 6.04
CA LEU A 214 15.63 7.60 7.19
C LEU A 214 15.34 6.90 8.52
N LYS A 215 14.17 6.26 8.65
CA LYS A 215 13.72 5.55 9.85
C LYS A 215 14.46 4.22 10.06
N TYR A 216 14.75 3.50 8.98
CA TYR A 216 15.29 2.14 9.04
C TYR A 216 16.80 2.09 8.86
N PRO A 217 17.48 1.09 9.45
CA PRO A 217 18.87 0.79 9.14
C PRO A 217 19.08 0.65 7.63
N HIS A 218 20.14 1.25 7.12
CA HIS A 218 20.46 1.20 5.70
C HIS A 218 21.97 1.15 5.46
N THR A 219 22.36 0.60 4.31
CA THR A 219 23.76 0.57 3.86
C THR A 219 23.88 0.88 2.38
N VAL A 220 24.99 1.50 1.98
CA VAL A 220 25.33 1.68 0.56
C VAL A 220 25.96 0.38 0.05
N VAL A 221 25.31 -0.27 -0.91
CA VAL A 221 25.77 -1.56 -1.46
C VAL A 221 26.45 -1.43 -2.81
N GLY A 222 26.32 -0.29 -3.50
CA GLY A 222 27.04 -0.07 -4.76
C GLY A 222 26.58 1.15 -5.55
N SER A 223 27.05 1.24 -6.79
CA SER A 223 26.56 2.18 -7.79
C SER A 223 26.16 1.41 -9.05
N GLU A 224 25.02 1.76 -9.61
CA GLU A 224 24.47 1.12 -10.80
C GLU A 224 23.93 2.19 -11.76
N LEU A 225 23.85 1.85 -13.05
CA LEU A 225 23.23 2.71 -14.05
C LEU A 225 21.76 2.28 -14.21
N VAL A 226 20.82 3.16 -13.89
CA VAL A 226 19.38 2.89 -14.00
C VAL A 226 18.78 3.91 -14.96
N SER A 227 18.18 3.45 -16.06
CA SER A 227 17.55 4.31 -17.07
C SER A 227 18.48 5.44 -17.58
N GLY A 228 19.78 5.16 -17.69
CA GLY A 228 20.80 6.13 -18.12
C GLY A 228 21.29 7.10 -17.03
N ARG A 229 20.83 6.96 -15.78
CA ARG A 229 21.24 7.78 -14.64
C ARG A 229 22.20 7.01 -13.74
N GLU A 230 23.27 7.67 -13.29
CA GLU A 230 24.15 7.07 -12.28
C GLU A 230 23.47 7.12 -10.91
N THR A 231 23.36 5.97 -10.26
CA THR A 231 22.68 5.86 -8.98
C THR A 231 23.58 5.28 -7.90
N THR A 232 23.23 5.57 -6.65
CA THR A 232 23.71 4.83 -5.48
C THR A 232 22.64 3.85 -5.07
N LYS A 233 23.00 2.57 -4.98
CA LYS A 233 22.11 1.50 -4.51
C LYS A 233 22.22 1.40 -3.00
N LEU A 234 21.06 1.51 -2.36
CA LEU A 234 20.87 1.37 -0.93
C LEU A 234 20.18 0.06 -0.63
N ALA A 235 20.69 -0.66 0.36
CA ALA A 235 19.97 -1.72 1.04
C ALA A 235 19.28 -1.14 2.27
N ILE A 236 17.97 -1.28 2.35
CA ILE A 236 17.16 -0.85 3.50
C ILE A 236 16.72 -2.09 4.26
N SER A 237 16.93 -2.13 5.57
CA SER A 237 16.63 -3.26 6.44
C SER A 237 15.59 -2.86 7.49
N PRO A 238 14.28 -2.93 7.17
CA PRO A 238 13.23 -2.69 8.16
C PRO A 238 13.37 -3.66 9.35
N PRO A 239 13.17 -3.21 10.59
CA PRO A 239 13.06 -4.11 11.73
C PRO A 239 11.98 -5.18 11.46
N GLY A 240 12.32 -6.46 11.62
CA GLY A 240 11.40 -7.57 11.34
C GLY A 240 11.11 -7.80 9.85
N GLY A 241 11.38 -6.84 8.95
CA GLY A 241 11.17 -6.99 7.52
C GLY A 241 12.31 -7.70 6.80
N LYS A 242 12.06 -8.07 5.54
CA LYS A 242 13.11 -8.46 4.61
C LYS A 242 13.74 -7.20 4.02
N GLU A 243 15.03 -7.29 3.74
CA GLU A 243 15.77 -6.24 3.05
C GLU A 243 15.16 -5.95 1.68
N TYR A 244 15.09 -4.67 1.33
CA TYR A 244 14.68 -4.18 0.02
C TYR A 244 15.69 -3.14 -0.47
N TYR A 245 15.62 -2.80 -1.75
CA TYR A 245 16.62 -1.93 -2.37
C TYR A 245 16.00 -0.65 -2.94
N LEU A 246 16.72 0.45 -2.77
CA LEU A 246 16.41 1.76 -3.37
C LEU A 246 17.60 2.24 -4.18
N TRP A 247 17.35 2.81 -5.34
CA TRP A 247 18.38 3.45 -6.16
C TRP A 247 18.13 4.95 -6.18
N VAL A 248 19.11 5.68 -5.67
CA VAL A 248 19.08 7.14 -5.53
C VAL A 248 19.96 7.74 -6.63
N ASP A 249 19.37 8.58 -7.48
CA ASP A 249 20.08 9.28 -8.54
C ASP A 249 21.14 10.22 -7.95
N LYS A 250 22.41 10.11 -8.40
CA LYS A 250 23.52 10.88 -7.83
C LYS A 250 23.46 12.37 -8.15
N GLU A 251 22.78 12.73 -9.24
CA GLU A 251 22.65 14.13 -9.66
C GLU A 251 21.56 14.85 -8.85
N SER A 252 20.37 14.27 -8.77
CA SER A 252 19.23 14.89 -8.09
C SER A 252 19.07 14.50 -6.61
N ASN A 253 19.73 13.43 -6.17
CA ASN A 253 19.47 12.73 -4.90
C ASN A 253 18.03 12.19 -4.75
N LEU A 254 17.25 12.09 -5.83
CA LEU A 254 15.89 11.55 -5.77
C LEU A 254 15.91 10.02 -5.98
N PRO A 255 15.04 9.26 -5.28
CA PRO A 255 14.93 7.84 -5.52
C PRO A 255 14.20 7.60 -6.85
N ILE A 256 14.81 6.81 -7.75
CA ILE A 256 14.26 6.55 -9.09
C ILE A 256 13.91 5.09 -9.33
N GLN A 257 14.33 4.19 -8.44
CA GLN A 257 13.92 2.79 -8.50
C GLN A 257 13.77 2.22 -7.09
N LEU A 258 12.75 1.38 -6.93
CA LEU A 258 12.46 0.59 -5.74
C LEU A 258 12.37 -0.87 -6.16
N GLN A 259 13.06 -1.75 -5.45
CA GLN A 259 12.90 -3.19 -5.59
C GLN A 259 12.48 -3.75 -4.24
N THR A 260 11.32 -4.40 -4.21
CA THR A 260 10.80 -5.03 -2.99
C THR A 260 11.68 -6.21 -2.58
N ALA A 261 11.54 -6.64 -1.34
CA ALA A 261 12.02 -7.97 -0.97
C ALA A 261 11.30 -9.06 -1.78
N MET A 262 11.96 -10.19 -1.99
CA MET A 262 11.33 -11.41 -2.51
C MET A 262 10.35 -11.97 -1.46
N GLN A 263 9.06 -11.90 -1.75
CA GLN A 263 7.97 -12.40 -0.91
C GLN A 263 7.08 -13.32 -1.76
N ASN A 264 6.71 -14.49 -1.22
CA ASN A 264 5.90 -15.48 -1.94
C ASN A 264 6.45 -15.84 -3.34
N ALA A 265 7.79 -15.95 -3.46
CA ALA A 265 8.49 -16.14 -4.73
C ALA A 265 8.22 -15.05 -5.78
N LEU A 266 7.80 -13.85 -5.36
CA LEU A 266 7.60 -12.68 -6.20
C LEU A 266 8.42 -11.50 -5.66
N GLN A 267 9.09 -10.79 -6.58
CA GLN A 267 9.78 -9.54 -6.30
C GLN A 267 9.34 -8.52 -7.33
N THR A 268 8.94 -7.33 -6.90
CA THR A 268 8.50 -6.27 -7.79
C THR A 268 9.55 -5.16 -7.83
N THR A 269 9.84 -4.67 -9.04
CA THR A 269 10.74 -3.53 -9.28
C THR A 269 9.94 -2.41 -9.94
N TYR A 270 9.94 -1.25 -9.30
CA TYR A 270 9.35 0.01 -9.78
C TYR A 270 10.48 0.89 -10.27
N THR A 271 10.46 1.29 -11.55
CA THR A 271 11.55 2.07 -12.16
C THR A 271 10.99 3.27 -12.89
N TYR A 272 11.45 4.48 -12.53
CA TYR A 272 11.20 5.64 -13.37
C TYR A 272 12.10 5.57 -14.62
N ILE A 273 11.50 5.20 -15.75
CA ILE A 273 12.18 5.19 -17.06
C ILE A 273 12.24 6.59 -17.67
N LYS A 274 11.34 7.48 -17.22
CA LYS A 274 11.40 8.93 -17.42
C LYS A 274 11.10 9.61 -16.09
N PHE A 275 11.89 10.61 -15.74
CA PHE A 275 11.68 11.40 -14.52
C PHE A 275 12.18 12.83 -14.70
N GLU A 276 11.28 13.78 -14.53
CA GLU A 276 11.45 15.20 -14.76
C GLU A 276 10.99 15.97 -13.51
N PRO A 277 11.89 16.20 -12.53
CA PRO A 277 11.56 16.95 -11.32
C PRO A 277 11.54 18.47 -11.59
N ASN A 278 10.61 19.17 -10.93
CA ASN A 278 10.51 20.63 -10.91
C ASN A 278 10.41 21.27 -12.32
N THR A 279 9.74 20.62 -13.27
CA THR A 279 9.62 21.06 -14.67
C THR A 279 8.40 21.95 -14.94
N GLY A 280 7.52 22.11 -13.95
CA GLY A 280 6.26 22.85 -14.08
C GLY A 280 5.22 22.02 -14.84
N ILE A 281 4.04 21.89 -14.26
CA ILE A 281 2.96 21.05 -14.80
C ILE A 281 1.89 21.95 -15.42
N ASN A 282 1.34 21.55 -16.57
CA ASN A 282 0.20 22.25 -17.15
C ASN A 282 -1.00 22.11 -16.20
N PRO A 283 -1.54 23.21 -15.64
CA PRO A 283 -2.63 23.13 -14.66
C PRO A 283 -3.90 22.49 -15.21
N GLU A 284 -4.10 22.50 -16.53
CA GLU A 284 -5.23 21.83 -17.19
C GLU A 284 -5.24 20.31 -16.96
N ILE A 285 -4.11 19.69 -16.61
CA ILE A 285 -4.04 18.25 -16.27
C ILE A 285 -4.87 17.95 -15.01
N PHE A 286 -4.96 18.90 -14.08
CA PHE A 286 -5.73 18.76 -12.84
C PHE A 286 -7.13 19.40 -12.94
N ALA A 287 -7.50 19.95 -14.10
CA ALA A 287 -8.80 20.56 -14.29
C ALA A 287 -9.88 19.48 -14.36
N TYR A 288 -10.93 19.63 -13.55
CA TYR A 288 -12.07 18.75 -13.62
C TYR A 288 -12.86 19.02 -14.90
N GLN A 289 -12.86 18.04 -15.80
CA GLN A 289 -13.58 18.08 -17.07
C GLN A 289 -14.22 16.71 -17.31
N VAL A 290 -15.53 16.71 -17.55
CA VAL A 290 -16.26 15.51 -17.95
C VAL A 290 -16.36 15.50 -19.47
N PRO A 291 -15.75 14.53 -20.16
CA PRO A 291 -15.81 14.50 -21.62
C PRO A 291 -17.25 14.31 -22.12
N GLU A 292 -17.56 14.87 -23.29
CA GLU A 292 -18.90 14.80 -23.84
C GLU A 292 -19.36 13.34 -24.04
N GLY A 293 -20.58 13.04 -23.56
CA GLY A 293 -21.17 11.70 -23.65
C GLY A 293 -20.70 10.72 -22.58
N TYR A 294 -20.00 11.17 -21.53
CA TYR A 294 -19.60 10.32 -20.42
C TYR A 294 -20.65 10.34 -19.31
N GLN A 295 -20.85 9.18 -18.67
CA GLN A 295 -21.70 9.06 -17.48
C GLN A 295 -20.88 9.34 -16.22
N ILE A 296 -21.42 10.15 -15.30
CA ILE A 296 -20.82 10.37 -13.99
C ILE A 296 -21.37 9.30 -13.03
N LEU A 297 -20.47 8.62 -12.31
CA LEU A 297 -20.78 7.65 -11.27
C LEU A 297 -20.34 8.22 -9.91
N GLU A 298 -21.30 8.53 -9.05
CA GLU A 298 -21.05 9.00 -7.69
C GLU A 298 -21.46 7.93 -6.70
N ASN A 299 -20.48 7.33 -6.02
CA ASN A 299 -20.73 6.39 -4.93
C ASN A 299 -20.06 6.88 -3.66
N ASN A 300 -20.78 7.73 -2.92
CA ASN A 300 -20.35 8.31 -1.64
C ASN A 300 -18.88 8.82 -1.65
N PRO A 301 -18.51 9.73 -2.58
CA PRO A 301 -17.15 10.25 -2.67
C PRO A 301 -16.77 11.14 -1.47
N GLY A 302 -17.73 11.46 -0.60
CA GLY A 302 -17.56 12.46 0.44
C GLY A 302 -17.56 13.88 -0.13
N GLN A 303 -17.73 14.85 0.75
CA GLN A 303 -17.77 16.27 0.41
C GLN A 303 -16.74 17.03 1.23
N LEU A 304 -15.85 17.76 0.55
CA LEU A 304 -14.98 18.73 1.21
C LEU A 304 -15.85 19.88 1.75
N VAL A 305 -15.78 20.12 3.06
CA VAL A 305 -16.54 21.17 3.75
C VAL A 305 -15.61 22.14 4.46
N ALA A 306 -16.06 23.37 4.66
CA ALA A 306 -15.25 24.43 5.23
C ALA A 306 -15.31 24.44 6.77
N THR A 307 -16.36 23.86 7.34
CA THR A 307 -16.65 23.94 8.78
C THR A 307 -17.06 22.60 9.36
N ILE A 308 -16.89 22.48 10.68
CA ILE A 308 -17.34 21.29 11.42
C ILE A 308 -18.86 21.21 11.41
N GLU A 309 -19.55 22.35 11.49
CA GLU A 309 -21.01 22.42 11.47
C GLU A 309 -21.61 21.84 10.19
N GLU A 310 -21.00 22.12 9.04
CA GLU A 310 -21.36 21.49 7.76
C GLU A 310 -21.12 19.98 7.78
N ALA A 311 -19.98 19.53 8.34
CA ALA A 311 -19.68 18.11 8.47
C ALA A 311 -20.70 17.37 9.36
N VAL A 312 -21.09 17.98 10.48
CA VAL A 312 -22.13 17.46 11.38
C VAL A 312 -23.48 17.40 10.65
N ALA A 313 -23.84 18.42 9.88
CA ALA A 313 -25.10 18.45 9.14
C ALA A 313 -25.20 17.33 8.08
N ILE A 314 -24.07 16.92 7.50
CA ILE A 314 -24.01 15.85 6.49
C ILE A 314 -23.97 14.46 7.14
N SER A 315 -23.10 14.29 8.15
CA SER A 315 -22.80 12.97 8.75
C SER A 315 -23.70 12.61 9.94
N GLY A 316 -24.34 13.59 10.57
CA GLY A 316 -25.03 13.42 11.84
C GLY A 316 -24.10 13.15 13.04
N ILE A 317 -22.78 13.21 12.86
CA ILE A 317 -21.79 12.94 13.91
C ILE A 317 -21.47 14.23 14.65
N THR A 318 -21.45 14.17 15.99
CA THR A 318 -20.89 15.24 16.83
C THR A 318 -19.44 14.88 17.13
N PRO A 319 -18.46 15.54 16.49
CA PRO A 319 -17.08 15.07 16.52
C PRO A 319 -16.35 15.38 17.82
N ILE A 320 -15.29 14.63 18.10
CA ILE A 320 -14.34 14.93 19.18
C ILE A 320 -13.07 15.48 18.55
N LEU A 321 -12.83 16.78 18.75
CA LEU A 321 -11.76 17.47 18.07
C LEU A 321 -10.51 17.62 18.96
N PRO A 322 -9.31 17.36 18.43
CA PRO A 322 -8.07 17.85 19.01
C PRO A 322 -8.09 19.38 19.17
N ALA A 323 -7.15 19.91 19.95
CA ALA A 323 -7.00 21.36 20.11
C ALA A 323 -6.54 22.04 18.81
N GLN A 324 -5.82 21.32 17.96
CA GLN A 324 -5.45 21.75 16.62
C GLN A 324 -6.66 21.60 15.68
N ALA A 325 -6.88 22.61 14.83
CA ALA A 325 -7.89 22.52 13.78
C ALA A 325 -7.37 21.66 12.60
N PRO A 326 -8.24 20.86 11.96
CA PRO A 326 -7.87 20.10 10.77
C PRO A 326 -7.56 21.03 9.59
N ASN A 327 -6.65 20.60 8.72
CA ASN A 327 -6.34 21.28 7.46
C ASN A 327 -7.51 21.17 6.47
N ARG A 328 -8.19 20.01 6.45
CA ARG A 328 -9.37 19.75 5.61
C ARG A 328 -10.37 18.87 6.36
N ILE A 329 -11.65 19.03 6.02
CA ILE A 329 -12.74 18.22 6.58
C ILE A 329 -13.51 17.62 5.41
N ILE A 330 -13.64 16.30 5.40
CA ILE A 330 -14.40 15.57 4.38
C ILE A 330 -15.56 14.87 5.08
N ALA A 331 -16.78 15.25 4.72
CA ALA A 331 -18.00 14.71 5.30
C ALA A 331 -18.63 13.66 4.39
N PHE A 332 -19.09 12.57 4.98
CA PHE A 332 -19.86 11.52 4.34
C PHE A 332 -21.18 11.35 5.11
N PRO A 333 -22.22 10.72 4.55
CA PRO A 333 -23.48 10.49 5.26
C PRO A 333 -23.34 9.68 6.56
N ASP A 334 -22.32 8.83 6.67
CA ASP A 334 -22.12 7.87 7.74
C ASP A 334 -20.81 8.08 8.54
N ARG A 335 -19.96 9.01 8.09
CA ARG A 335 -18.64 9.27 8.68
C ARG A 335 -18.14 10.67 8.38
N MET A 336 -17.11 11.10 9.09
CA MET A 336 -16.30 12.25 8.68
C MET A 336 -14.81 11.95 8.80
N VAL A 337 -14.01 12.62 7.96
CA VAL A 337 -12.56 12.52 7.96
C VAL A 337 -11.99 13.91 8.20
N LEU A 338 -11.18 14.04 9.24
CA LEU A 338 -10.44 15.23 9.63
C LEU A 338 -8.99 15.01 9.22
N ASP A 339 -8.52 15.82 8.27
CA ASP A 339 -7.19 15.71 7.70
C ASP A 339 -6.23 16.70 8.39
N TYR A 340 -5.15 16.18 8.98
CA TYR A 340 -4.08 16.94 9.61
C TYR A 340 -2.77 16.86 8.80
N GLY A 341 -2.84 16.48 7.52
CA GLY A 341 -1.71 16.34 6.59
C GLY A 341 -1.29 14.88 6.47
N ASN A 342 -0.23 14.49 7.18
CA ASN A 342 0.24 13.10 7.20
C ASN A 342 -0.48 12.24 8.25
N THR A 343 -1.54 12.77 8.86
CA THR A 343 -2.34 12.12 9.88
C THR A 343 -3.81 12.41 9.62
N THR A 344 -4.65 11.38 9.69
CA THR A 344 -6.09 11.52 9.54
C THR A 344 -6.81 10.99 10.78
N ILE A 345 -7.90 11.65 11.15
CA ILE A 345 -8.86 11.15 12.12
C ILE A 345 -10.15 10.86 11.37
N MET A 346 -10.56 9.60 11.35
CA MET A 346 -11.85 9.19 10.83
C MET A 346 -12.78 8.89 11.99
N GLU A 347 -13.96 9.50 11.95
CA GLU A 347 -15.00 9.27 12.95
C GLU A 347 -16.24 8.71 12.27
N THR A 348 -16.78 7.64 12.83
CA THR A 348 -17.98 6.95 12.35
C THR A 348 -18.98 6.79 13.50
N LEU A 349 -20.28 6.74 13.20
CA LEU A 349 -21.26 6.38 14.21
C LEU A 349 -21.03 4.93 14.66
N SER A 350 -20.97 4.70 15.97
CA SER A 350 -20.84 3.33 16.49
C SER A 350 -22.13 2.55 16.25
N GLN A 351 -22.01 1.36 15.66
CA GLN A 351 -23.10 0.40 15.53
C GLN A 351 -22.68 -0.94 16.14
N GLY A 352 -23.62 -1.60 16.83
CA GLY A 352 -23.40 -2.91 17.46
C GLY A 352 -22.30 -2.91 18.53
N ASP A 353 -21.81 -4.10 18.85
CA ASP A 353 -20.73 -4.29 19.82
C ASP A 353 -19.38 -3.86 19.23
N PHE A 354 -18.43 -3.52 20.11
CA PHE A 354 -17.06 -3.23 19.71
C PHE A 354 -16.26 -4.52 19.72
N GLU A 355 -16.20 -5.17 18.56
CA GLU A 355 -15.43 -6.38 18.38
C GLU A 355 -13.95 -6.05 18.19
N LEU A 356 -13.13 -6.58 19.12
CA LEU A 356 -11.68 -6.39 19.08
C LEU A 356 -11.05 -7.32 18.02
N LEU A 357 -10.17 -6.74 17.22
CA LEU A 357 -9.30 -7.45 16.30
C LEU A 357 -8.31 -8.30 17.09
N ALA A 358 -8.32 -9.61 16.83
CA ALA A 358 -7.50 -10.58 17.56
C ALA A 358 -5.99 -10.26 17.52
N ASN A 359 -5.53 -9.68 16.42
CA ASN A 359 -4.13 -9.35 16.20
C ASN A 359 -3.75 -7.95 16.71
N ALA A 360 -4.72 -7.09 17.02
CA ALA A 360 -4.45 -5.76 17.56
C ALA A 360 -3.86 -5.84 18.96
N SER A 361 -2.89 -4.96 19.22
CA SER A 361 -2.38 -4.74 20.56
C SER A 361 -3.37 -3.86 21.31
N LEU A 362 -3.56 -4.12 22.60
CA LEU A 362 -4.64 -3.56 23.40
C LEU A 362 -4.09 -2.55 24.41
N GLY A 363 -4.58 -1.33 24.32
CA GLY A 363 -4.38 -0.26 25.29
C GLY A 363 -5.71 0.24 25.86
N THR A 364 -5.74 1.48 26.35
CA THR A 364 -6.97 2.15 26.79
C THR A 364 -7.13 3.51 26.15
N ALA A 365 -8.37 3.90 25.83
CA ALA A 365 -8.74 5.24 25.39
C ALA A 365 -10.25 5.45 25.56
N GLY A 366 -10.67 6.65 25.97
CA GLY A 366 -12.08 7.03 26.04
C GLY A 366 -12.89 6.20 27.04
N GLY A 367 -12.25 5.67 28.09
CA GLY A 367 -12.87 4.78 29.08
C GLY A 367 -13.05 3.33 28.63
N GLY A 368 -12.52 2.96 27.45
CA GLY A 368 -12.66 1.63 26.86
C GLY A 368 -11.34 1.08 26.31
N PRO A 369 -11.38 -0.11 25.66
CA PRO A 369 -10.22 -0.68 25.01
C PRO A 369 -9.82 0.14 23.78
N LEU A 370 -8.51 0.32 23.63
CA LEU A 370 -7.88 0.87 22.43
C LEU A 370 -7.24 -0.27 21.63
N GLU A 371 -7.52 -0.31 20.33
CA GLU A 371 -6.78 -1.14 19.39
C GLU A 371 -5.61 -0.36 18.79
N VAL A 372 -4.43 -0.96 18.84
CA VAL A 372 -3.23 -0.52 18.12
C VAL A 372 -2.90 -1.60 17.09
N TRP A 373 -3.02 -1.24 15.82
CA TRP A 373 -2.70 -2.14 14.71
C TRP A 373 -1.92 -1.37 13.65
N TRP A 374 -0.64 -1.68 13.49
CA TRP A 374 0.29 -0.91 12.66
C TRP A 374 0.32 0.57 13.10
N GLU A 375 0.15 1.48 12.14
CA GLU A 375 0.11 2.91 12.39
C GLU A 375 -1.33 3.40 12.63
N ARG A 376 -2.27 2.51 12.96
CA ARG A 376 -3.67 2.83 13.27
C ARG A 376 -3.99 2.65 14.74
N LEU A 377 -4.60 3.68 15.31
CA LEU A 377 -5.30 3.65 16.60
C LEU A 377 -6.81 3.55 16.34
N ARG A 378 -7.52 2.70 17.07
CA ARG A 378 -8.99 2.58 16.97
C ARG A 378 -9.65 2.34 18.32
N TRP A 379 -10.64 3.15 18.67
CA TRP A 379 -11.42 2.98 19.90
C TRP A 379 -12.82 3.57 19.73
N ARG A 380 -13.66 3.43 20.77
CA ARG A 380 -14.99 4.07 20.83
C ARG A 380 -15.09 5.00 22.03
N GLN A 381 -15.71 6.16 21.81
CA GLN A 381 -15.96 7.16 22.85
C GLN A 381 -17.18 7.97 22.44
N ASN A 382 -18.06 8.33 23.40
CA ASN A 382 -19.24 9.17 23.16
C ASN A 382 -20.15 8.72 22.00
N GLY A 383 -20.27 7.42 21.75
CA GLY A 383 -21.13 6.87 20.69
C GLY A 383 -20.54 6.92 19.28
N ILE A 384 -19.28 7.32 19.14
CA ILE A 384 -18.54 7.28 17.88
C ILE A 384 -17.36 6.31 17.96
N GLU A 385 -17.04 5.70 16.83
CA GLU A 385 -15.79 4.98 16.64
C GLU A 385 -14.79 5.92 15.98
N ILE A 386 -13.59 5.99 16.56
CA ILE A 386 -12.54 6.91 16.17
C ILE A 386 -11.37 6.08 15.67
N GLN A 387 -10.88 6.40 14.48
CA GLN A 387 -9.68 5.82 13.90
C GLN A 387 -8.67 6.94 13.63
N VAL A 388 -7.46 6.79 14.13
CA VAL A 388 -6.37 7.76 13.90
C VAL A 388 -5.20 7.05 13.24
N GLU A 389 -4.85 7.50 12.04
CA GLU A 389 -3.77 6.93 11.23
C GLU A 389 -2.76 8.01 10.86
N GLY A 390 -1.47 7.72 11.02
CA GLY A 390 -0.38 8.61 10.61
C GLY A 390 0.63 8.93 11.70
N GLU A 391 1.54 9.85 11.39
CA GLU A 391 2.71 10.15 12.24
C GLU A 391 2.32 10.79 13.58
N GLN A 392 1.34 11.68 13.57
CA GLN A 392 0.88 12.41 14.75
C GLN A 392 -0.21 11.66 15.51
N ARG A 393 -0.50 10.39 15.15
CA ARG A 393 -1.66 9.66 15.68
C ARG A 393 -1.73 9.66 17.20
N ILE A 394 -0.60 9.46 17.87
CA ILE A 394 -0.53 9.39 19.34
C ILE A 394 -0.77 10.79 19.93
N ALA A 395 -0.14 11.82 19.34
CA ALA A 395 -0.22 13.20 19.82
C ALA A 395 -1.60 13.83 19.59
N LEU A 396 -2.30 13.45 18.52
CA LEU A 396 -3.68 13.88 18.28
C LEU A 396 -4.67 13.06 19.11
N ALA A 397 -4.48 11.73 19.21
CA ALA A 397 -5.34 10.86 20.02
C ALA A 397 -5.30 11.25 21.51
N SER A 398 -4.16 11.67 22.05
CA SER A 398 -4.05 12.07 23.46
C SER A 398 -4.77 13.39 23.78
N GLN A 399 -5.11 14.19 22.76
CA GLN A 399 -5.91 15.42 22.93
C GLN A 399 -7.41 15.13 23.00
N ILE A 400 -7.85 13.98 22.47
CA ILE A 400 -9.26 13.58 22.40
C ILE A 400 -9.63 12.51 23.43
N ALA A 401 -8.66 11.69 23.85
CA ALA A 401 -8.76 10.73 24.93
C ALA A 401 -7.68 11.01 25.99
N GLU A 402 -8.06 11.67 27.09
CA GLU A 402 -7.13 12.03 28.18
C GLU A 402 -6.51 10.79 28.87
N ASP A 403 -7.21 9.66 28.85
CA ASP A 403 -6.81 8.38 29.40
C ASP A 403 -6.09 7.47 28.37
N LEU A 404 -5.61 8.05 27.26
CA LEU A 404 -4.87 7.30 26.24
C LEU A 404 -3.65 6.61 26.85
N SER A 405 -3.65 5.29 26.80
CA SER A 405 -2.54 4.44 27.19
C SER A 405 -2.26 3.44 26.07
N LEU A 406 -1.02 3.43 25.58
CA LEU A 406 -0.55 2.45 24.61
C LEU A 406 -0.14 1.16 25.34
N PRO A 407 -0.23 -0.01 24.68
CA PRO A 407 0.26 -1.26 25.24
C PRO A 407 1.74 -1.17 25.61
N ASP A 408 2.11 -1.62 26.82
CA ASP A 408 3.50 -1.73 27.24
C ASP A 408 4.07 -3.10 26.89
N SER A 409 4.92 -3.14 25.87
CA SER A 409 5.59 -4.36 25.41
C SER A 409 6.63 -4.90 26.39
N ASN A 410 6.98 -4.15 27.45
CA ASN A 410 7.86 -4.63 28.53
C ASN A 410 7.10 -5.30 29.67
N GLU A 411 5.77 -5.22 29.70
CA GLU A 411 4.97 -5.91 30.70
C GLU A 411 5.14 -7.43 30.54
N ASP A 412 5.53 -8.12 31.62
CA ASP A 412 5.72 -9.56 31.63
C ASP A 412 4.43 -10.30 31.98
N LEU A 413 3.64 -10.59 30.95
CA LEU A 413 2.40 -11.35 31.02
C LEU A 413 2.65 -12.86 31.23
N LEU A 414 3.85 -13.35 30.89
CA LEU A 414 4.15 -14.79 30.82
C LEU A 414 4.50 -15.40 32.18
N SER A 415 5.01 -14.58 33.09
CA SER A 415 5.32 -14.98 34.48
C SER A 415 4.13 -15.58 35.23
N GLN A 416 2.91 -15.32 34.75
CA GLN A 416 1.66 -15.77 35.36
C GLN A 416 1.28 -17.21 34.98
N ALA A 417 1.89 -17.79 33.95
CA ALA A 417 1.51 -19.11 33.44
C ALA A 417 1.94 -20.24 34.40
N GLN A 418 0.99 -21.11 34.75
CA GLN A 418 1.22 -22.26 35.63
C GLN A 418 2.08 -23.35 34.97
N VAL A 419 1.90 -23.56 33.67
CA VAL A 419 2.68 -24.52 32.89
C VAL A 419 3.43 -23.79 31.80
N GLN A 420 4.75 -23.98 31.76
CA GLN A 420 5.61 -23.42 30.73
C GLN A 420 5.78 -24.43 29.58
N VAL A 421 5.70 -23.94 28.34
CA VAL A 421 5.87 -24.73 27.11
C VAL A 421 7.22 -24.40 26.51
N ALA A 422 8.06 -25.42 26.35
CA ALA A 422 9.34 -25.26 25.66
C ALA A 422 9.11 -25.07 24.16
N VAL A 423 9.73 -24.04 23.59
CA VAL A 423 9.61 -23.72 22.16
C VAL A 423 10.97 -23.89 21.50
N ASP A 424 10.98 -24.61 20.38
CA ASP A 424 12.17 -24.76 19.53
C ASP A 424 12.32 -23.54 18.62
N LYS A 425 13.41 -22.80 18.80
CA LYS A 425 13.66 -21.57 18.04
C LYS A 425 13.88 -21.83 16.55
N GLU A 426 14.52 -22.94 16.17
CA GLU A 426 14.76 -23.25 14.77
C GLU A 426 13.45 -23.54 14.03
N MET A 427 12.52 -24.23 14.71
CA MET A 427 11.16 -24.47 14.20
C MET A 427 10.40 -23.16 14.02
N VAL A 428 10.40 -22.27 15.01
CA VAL A 428 9.74 -20.97 14.90
C VAL A 428 10.34 -20.13 13.76
N GLU A 429 11.64 -20.21 13.52
CA GLU A 429 12.29 -19.54 12.38
C GLU A 429 11.85 -20.12 11.03
N ALA A 430 11.64 -21.43 10.95
CA ALA A 430 11.09 -22.08 9.77
C ALA A 430 9.62 -21.69 9.54
N ASP A 431 8.79 -21.71 10.58
CA ASP A 431 7.37 -21.36 10.53
C ASP A 431 7.18 -19.90 10.14
N GLN A 432 7.94 -18.97 10.73
CA GLN A 432 7.89 -17.56 10.34
C GLN A 432 8.21 -17.37 8.86
N LYS A 433 9.23 -18.07 8.33
CA LYS A 433 9.54 -18.05 6.89
C LYS A 433 8.44 -18.66 6.03
N GLN A 434 7.65 -19.58 6.57
CA GLN A 434 6.51 -20.18 5.87
C GLN A 434 5.32 -19.20 5.82
N VAL A 435 5.06 -18.51 6.93
CA VAL A 435 4.04 -17.45 7.03
C VAL A 435 4.37 -16.26 6.16
N ASP A 436 5.63 -15.84 6.13
CA ASP A 436 6.14 -14.83 5.19
C ASP A 436 5.99 -15.24 3.72
N ARG A 437 5.77 -16.53 3.47
CA ARG A 437 5.48 -17.10 2.14
C ARG A 437 3.98 -17.28 1.88
N GLY A 438 3.12 -16.74 2.76
CA GLY A 438 1.66 -16.78 2.64
C GLY A 438 1.02 -18.10 3.08
N SER A 439 1.79 -19.03 3.65
CA SER A 439 1.26 -20.29 4.20
C SER A 439 0.87 -20.13 5.67
N SER A 440 -0.08 -20.91 6.17
CA SER A 440 -0.46 -20.92 7.60
C SER A 440 -0.70 -19.52 8.21
N PRO A 441 -1.40 -18.58 7.53
CA PRO A 441 -1.57 -17.20 8.01
C PRO A 441 -2.27 -17.11 9.37
N TRP A 442 -2.98 -18.17 9.77
CA TRP A 442 -3.59 -18.31 11.10
C TRP A 442 -2.57 -18.21 12.24
N GLN A 443 -1.28 -18.47 12.01
CA GLN A 443 -0.23 -18.31 13.04
C GLN A 443 0.02 -16.84 13.42
N LEU A 444 -0.48 -15.87 12.65
CA LEU A 444 -0.45 -14.44 12.99
C LEU A 444 -1.59 -14.03 13.94
N ASP A 445 -2.58 -14.90 14.13
CA ASP A 445 -3.75 -14.65 14.97
C ASP A 445 -3.61 -15.43 16.30
N PRO A 446 -3.52 -14.73 17.45
CA PRO A 446 -3.34 -15.40 18.74
C PRO A 446 -4.56 -16.24 19.16
N LEU A 447 -5.77 -15.91 18.69
CA LEU A 447 -6.96 -16.72 18.95
C LEU A 447 -6.90 -18.04 18.17
N GLN A 448 -6.49 -18.02 16.91
CA GLN A 448 -6.36 -19.25 16.11
C GLN A 448 -5.23 -20.15 16.61
N VAL A 449 -4.11 -19.57 17.03
CA VAL A 449 -3.03 -20.33 17.67
C VAL A 449 -3.49 -20.98 18.97
N SER A 450 -4.26 -20.24 19.79
CA SER A 450 -4.85 -20.78 21.03
C SER A 450 -5.89 -21.87 20.75
N LEU A 451 -6.76 -21.67 19.76
CA LEU A 451 -7.76 -22.64 19.30
C LEU A 451 -7.09 -23.97 18.95
N THR A 452 -6.06 -23.90 18.13
CA THR A 452 -5.29 -25.07 17.67
C THR A 452 -4.63 -25.78 18.84
N PHE A 453 -3.94 -25.04 19.71
CA PHE A 453 -3.27 -25.61 20.87
C PHE A 453 -4.22 -26.32 21.82
N VAL A 454 -5.34 -25.69 22.17
CA VAL A 454 -6.31 -26.25 23.13
C VAL A 454 -7.00 -27.48 22.56
N ASN A 455 -7.42 -27.44 21.28
CA ASN A 455 -8.05 -28.60 20.65
C ASN A 455 -7.08 -29.77 20.48
N LEU A 456 -5.79 -29.54 20.23
CA LEU A 456 -4.77 -30.62 20.24
C LEU A 456 -4.56 -31.23 21.63
N LYS A 457 -4.93 -30.56 22.72
CA LYS A 457 -4.94 -31.17 24.06
C LYS A 457 -6.14 -32.06 24.30
N VAL A 458 -7.25 -31.81 23.60
CA VAL A 458 -8.47 -32.63 23.67
C VAL A 458 -8.37 -33.81 22.72
N SER A 459 -7.85 -33.59 21.50
CA SER A 459 -7.62 -34.60 20.47
C SER A 459 -6.13 -34.65 20.09
N PRO A 460 -5.29 -35.40 20.84
CA PRO A 460 -3.84 -35.46 20.60
C PRO A 460 -3.44 -36.04 19.25
N GLU A 461 -4.30 -36.87 18.65
CA GLU A 461 -4.08 -37.48 17.34
C GLU A 461 -4.32 -36.50 16.17
N GLY A 462 -4.75 -35.27 16.47
CA GLY A 462 -5.06 -34.23 15.49
C GLY A 462 -6.53 -33.82 15.51
N ILE A 463 -6.81 -32.65 14.92
CA ILE A 463 -8.16 -32.11 14.76
C ILE A 463 -8.69 -32.56 13.39
N GLN A 464 -9.79 -33.33 13.37
CA GLN A 464 -10.46 -33.74 12.13
C GLN A 464 -11.86 -33.12 12.07
N GLY A 465 -12.16 -32.39 10.99
CA GLY A 465 -13.41 -31.65 10.87
C GLY A 465 -13.45 -30.40 11.75
N GLU A 466 -14.61 -30.11 12.34
CA GLU A 466 -14.78 -28.96 13.23
C GLU A 466 -14.07 -29.16 14.57
N PRO A 467 -13.40 -28.14 15.12
CA PRO A 467 -12.80 -28.20 16.46
C PRO A 467 -13.85 -28.50 17.54
N GLU A 468 -13.49 -29.35 18.50
CA GLU A 468 -14.39 -29.71 19.62
C GLU A 468 -14.68 -28.51 20.52
N ILE A 469 -13.68 -27.67 20.77
CA ILE A 469 -13.84 -26.38 21.45
C ILE A 469 -13.94 -25.29 20.37
N PRO A 470 -15.10 -24.65 20.20
CA PRO A 470 -15.32 -23.68 19.13
C PRO A 470 -14.58 -22.36 19.39
N ILE A 471 -14.28 -21.61 18.32
CA ILE A 471 -13.58 -20.32 18.40
C ILE A 471 -14.28 -19.28 19.30
N LEU A 472 -15.61 -19.34 19.39
CA LEU A 472 -16.40 -18.46 20.27
C LEU A 472 -16.11 -18.67 21.76
N SER A 473 -15.51 -19.81 22.13
CA SER A 473 -15.05 -20.05 23.50
C SER A 473 -13.71 -19.38 23.79
N PHE A 474 -13.07 -18.69 22.83
CA PHE A 474 -11.77 -18.02 23.01
C PHE A 474 -11.94 -16.50 22.99
N LYS A 475 -11.35 -15.83 23.98
CA LYS A 475 -11.40 -14.38 24.12
C LYS A 475 -10.01 -13.82 24.39
N LEU A 476 -9.60 -12.86 23.56
CA LEU A 476 -8.36 -12.10 23.80
C LEU A 476 -8.59 -11.17 24.99
N VAL A 477 -7.71 -11.24 25.98
CA VAL A 477 -7.84 -10.45 27.22
C VAL A 477 -6.72 -9.42 27.34
N GLN A 478 -5.51 -9.77 26.89
CA GLN A 478 -4.36 -8.89 26.86
C GLN A 478 -3.55 -9.16 25.59
N ASN A 479 -3.00 -8.10 24.99
CA ASN A 479 -2.05 -8.18 23.88
C ASN A 479 -1.17 -6.92 23.90
N ASN A 480 0.13 -7.06 24.14
CA ASN A 480 1.06 -5.94 24.17
C ASN A 480 2.04 -5.93 22.97
N SER A 481 1.58 -6.41 21.81
CA SER A 481 2.35 -6.63 20.58
C SER A 481 3.35 -7.79 20.67
N ALA A 482 4.03 -7.97 21.81
CA ALA A 482 5.03 -9.01 22.01
C ALA A 482 4.45 -10.28 22.68
N GLN A 483 3.49 -10.10 23.57
CA GLN A 483 2.88 -11.13 24.41
C GLN A 483 1.35 -10.98 24.36
N ALA A 484 0.66 -12.11 24.45
CA ALA A 484 -0.81 -12.13 24.48
C ALA A 484 -1.32 -13.19 25.46
N VAL A 485 -2.51 -12.91 26.01
CA VAL A 485 -3.23 -13.83 26.90
C VAL A 485 -4.64 -14.03 26.35
N VAL A 486 -4.96 -15.30 26.10
CA VAL A 486 -6.28 -15.73 25.63
C VAL A 486 -6.96 -16.53 26.73
N GLU A 487 -8.14 -16.08 27.14
CA GLU A 487 -9.03 -16.86 28.00
C GLU A 487 -9.87 -17.81 27.16
N VAL A 488 -10.05 -19.01 27.70
CA VAL A 488 -10.90 -20.03 27.12
C VAL A 488 -12.10 -20.22 28.04
N ALA A 489 -13.30 -20.39 27.51
CA ALA A 489 -14.51 -20.64 28.29
C ALA A 489 -14.68 -22.13 28.63
N ASP A 490 -14.34 -23.01 27.68
CA ASP A 490 -14.59 -24.45 27.72
C ASP A 490 -13.31 -25.28 27.56
N GLY A 491 -13.37 -26.57 27.90
CA GLY A 491 -12.26 -27.52 27.71
C GLY A 491 -11.23 -27.53 28.85
N PRO A 492 -10.13 -28.29 28.69
CA PRO A 492 -9.18 -28.60 29.77
C PRO A 492 -8.25 -27.43 30.14
N ILE A 493 -8.24 -26.36 29.34
CA ILE A 493 -7.38 -25.20 29.52
C ILE A 493 -8.25 -23.98 29.83
N LYS A 494 -7.82 -23.17 30.78
CA LYS A 494 -8.48 -21.90 31.15
C LYS A 494 -7.85 -20.71 30.45
N ARG A 495 -6.53 -20.68 30.32
CA ARG A 495 -5.76 -19.57 29.73
C ARG A 495 -4.60 -20.08 28.91
N VAL A 496 -4.32 -19.39 27.81
CA VAL A 496 -3.16 -19.62 26.93
C VAL A 496 -2.32 -18.35 26.91
N TYR A 497 -1.01 -18.50 27.08
CA TYR A 497 -0.03 -17.41 27.05
C TYR A 497 0.82 -17.56 25.80
N LEU A 498 0.85 -16.52 24.99
CA LEU A 498 1.52 -16.48 23.70
C LEU A 498 2.62 -15.44 23.68
N LYS A 499 3.67 -15.70 22.90
CA LYS A 499 4.76 -14.76 22.65
C LYS A 499 5.13 -14.77 21.18
N ARG A 500 5.40 -13.60 20.62
CA ARG A 500 6.12 -13.50 19.34
C ARG A 500 7.63 -13.56 19.62
N LEU A 501 8.26 -14.65 19.20
CA LEU A 501 9.64 -14.97 19.58
C LEU A 501 10.70 -14.38 18.65
N LEU A 502 10.35 -14.09 17.39
CA LEU A 502 11.29 -13.58 16.38
C LEU A 502 11.06 -12.12 16.03
N ARG A 503 9.80 -11.73 15.80
CA ARG A 503 9.41 -10.35 15.49
C ARG A 503 8.33 -9.93 16.48
N GLN A 504 8.52 -8.84 17.18
CA GLN A 504 7.56 -8.37 18.19
C GLN A 504 6.51 -7.40 17.61
N ASP A 505 6.56 -7.17 16.29
CA ASP A 505 5.59 -6.39 15.53
C ASP A 505 4.47 -7.28 14.95
N GLU A 506 3.51 -6.64 14.27
CA GLU A 506 2.32 -7.23 13.66
C GLU A 506 2.60 -8.36 12.65
N THR A 507 3.83 -8.49 12.14
CA THR A 507 4.25 -9.52 11.19
C THR A 507 4.78 -10.79 11.85
N GLY A 508 4.99 -10.77 13.17
CA GLY A 508 5.49 -11.92 13.92
C GLY A 508 4.43 -12.97 14.20
N ILE A 509 4.81 -14.24 14.04
CA ILE A 509 3.95 -15.37 14.43
C ILE A 509 3.86 -15.51 15.95
N TRP A 510 2.71 -15.98 16.42
CA TRP A 510 2.49 -16.30 17.82
C TRP A 510 2.92 -17.73 18.13
N SER A 511 3.63 -17.91 19.24
CA SER A 511 3.96 -19.22 19.80
C SER A 511 3.38 -19.37 21.19
N VAL A 512 2.75 -20.51 21.48
CA VAL A 512 2.30 -20.82 22.84
C VAL A 512 3.52 -21.10 23.71
N VAL A 513 3.71 -20.29 24.74
CA VAL A 513 4.84 -20.39 25.68
C VAL A 513 4.39 -20.79 27.08
N GLY A 514 3.09 -20.76 27.36
CA GLY A 514 2.53 -21.26 28.60
C GLY A 514 1.01 -21.39 28.59
N TYR A 515 0.45 -22.06 29.59
CA TYR A 515 -1.00 -22.16 29.77
C TYR A 515 -1.37 -22.46 31.24
N ASP A 516 -2.63 -22.20 31.58
CA ASP A 516 -3.23 -22.59 32.85
C ASP A 516 -4.26 -23.71 32.63
N PRO A 517 -4.07 -24.89 33.25
CA PRO A 517 -5.07 -25.95 33.22
C PRO A 517 -6.31 -25.57 34.04
N ARG A 518 -7.42 -26.28 33.82
CA ARG A 518 -8.59 -26.23 34.69
C ARG A 518 -8.54 -27.24 35.83
#